data_AF-A0AAJ5VNK6-F1
#
_entry.id   AF-A0AAJ5VNK6-F1
#
_cell.length_a   1.000
_cell.length_b   1.000
_cell.length_c   1.000
_cell.angle_alpha   90.00
_cell.angle_beta   90.00
_cell.angle_gamma   90.00
#
_symmetry.space_group_name_H-M   'P 1'
#
loop_
_entity.id
_entity.type
_entity.pdbx_description
1 polymer ?
#
loop_
_entity_poly.entity_id
_entity_poly.type
_entity_poly.pdbx_seq_one_letter_code
_entity_poly.pdbx_strand_id
1 'polypeptide(L)'
;MGALEGTYGQGRQVDAYDMPRAEDVAWLRVDVALPAAARSAAARLCHRLGFGARRTSEVALAVTEAATNLQRHAGDGSLLLRLVRTPDEAALEFLALDSGPGISDVAYSLRDGASSAGTLGVGLGTIARLADSFGIHSLPGRGTVLTARFWPDRERGPHRPEPLVAGLTRPISGETVCGDAWAARPVATADDGPGSVLVMMCDGLGHGPLASRAGELAVEAFLGSTAGEPDEVLRLLHAALRGGRGAAVGIARLDLATRRVRFCGAGNISAYVIGEGRRRSLGSAPGIVGHQLPRLRVFEEVMAGVDGTLVLHSDGLTSRWEPNDFPGLFALAPLTVAGQIFNQAAVRRDDGGVVVVRVP
;
A
#
# COMPACT_ATOMS: atom_id res chain seq x y z
N MET A 1 -11.07 -44.29 -25.01
CA MET A 1 -9.77 -44.18 -25.72
C MET A 1 -9.88 -43.02 -26.70
N GLY A 2 -9.25 -41.86 -26.53
CA GLY A 2 -8.38 -41.33 -25.49
C GLY A 2 -8.57 -39.82 -25.43
N ALA A 3 -8.37 -39.26 -24.23
CA ALA A 3 -8.33 -37.83 -23.98
C ALA A 3 -7.04 -37.23 -24.56
N LEU A 4 -7.14 -36.04 -25.16
CA LEU A 4 -5.99 -35.22 -25.48
C LEU A 4 -5.64 -34.35 -24.27
N GLU A 5 -4.37 -34.45 -23.90
CA GLU A 5 -3.71 -33.94 -22.72
C GLU A 5 -3.69 -32.42 -22.67
N GLY A 6 -3.82 -31.90 -21.45
CA GLY A 6 -3.76 -30.48 -21.16
C GLY A 6 -2.33 -29.94 -21.17
N THR A 7 -2.16 -28.77 -21.75
CA THR A 7 -1.04 -27.87 -21.47
C THR A 7 -1.42 -26.98 -20.29
N TYR A 8 -1.19 -27.47 -19.07
CA TYR A 8 -1.09 -26.61 -17.89
C TYR A 8 0.22 -25.82 -18.01
N GLY A 9 0.07 -24.50 -18.18
CA GLY A 9 1.19 -23.56 -18.26
C GLY A 9 2.03 -23.56 -16.99
N GLN A 10 3.34 -23.43 -17.21
CA GLN A 10 4.43 -23.44 -16.24
C GLN A 10 4.23 -22.45 -15.08
N GLY A 11 4.81 -22.80 -13.93
CA GLY A 11 4.63 -22.16 -12.63
C GLY A 11 4.76 -20.64 -12.64
N ARG A 12 3.73 -19.99 -12.10
CA ARG A 12 3.75 -18.57 -11.74
C ARG A 12 4.63 -18.42 -10.49
N GLN A 13 5.88 -18.06 -10.70
CA GLN A 13 6.70 -17.44 -9.66
C GLN A 13 5.91 -16.24 -9.12
N VAL A 14 5.68 -16.20 -7.80
CA VAL A 14 5.02 -15.07 -7.15
C VAL A 14 6.00 -13.92 -7.22
N ASP A 15 5.88 -13.07 -8.25
CA ASP A 15 6.74 -11.90 -8.44
C ASP A 15 6.61 -10.98 -7.22
N ALA A 16 7.58 -11.11 -6.32
CA ALA A 16 7.66 -10.31 -5.12
C ALA A 16 8.11 -8.91 -5.54
N TYR A 17 7.18 -7.96 -5.51
CA TYR A 17 7.53 -6.55 -5.59
C TYR A 17 8.47 -6.21 -4.44
N ASP A 18 9.65 -5.69 -4.78
CA ASP A 18 10.57 -5.13 -3.82
C ASP A 18 9.95 -3.81 -3.33
N MET A 19 9.55 -3.82 -2.06
CA MET A 19 8.67 -2.79 -1.52
C MET A 19 9.39 -1.44 -1.35
N PRO A 20 8.67 -0.32 -1.56
CA PRO A 20 9.27 1.01 -1.50
C PRO A 20 9.98 1.24 -0.16
N ARG A 21 11.27 1.58 -0.22
CA ARG A 21 12.02 2.07 0.93
C ARG A 21 11.59 3.50 1.25
N ALA A 22 11.76 3.94 2.50
CA ALA A 22 11.35 5.28 2.95
C ALA A 22 11.96 6.42 2.10
N GLU A 23 13.16 6.22 1.54
CA GLU A 23 13.88 7.16 0.67
C GLU A 23 13.24 7.39 -0.72
N ASP A 24 12.29 6.53 -1.11
CA ASP A 24 11.62 6.60 -2.41
C ASP A 24 10.23 7.22 -2.36
N VAL A 25 9.86 7.86 -1.24
CA VAL A 25 8.52 8.38 -0.99
C VAL A 25 8.56 9.90 -0.85
N ALA A 26 7.70 10.61 -1.58
CA ALA A 26 7.52 12.05 -1.45
C ALA A 26 6.05 12.40 -1.23
N TRP A 27 5.72 12.89 -0.05
CA TRP A 27 4.41 13.46 0.26
C TRP A 27 4.39 14.96 -0.05
N LEU A 28 3.44 15.39 -0.86
CA LEU A 28 3.19 16.77 -1.23
C LEU A 28 1.79 17.16 -0.74
N ARG A 29 1.69 18.28 -0.02
CA ARG A 29 0.41 18.81 0.46
C ARG A 29 -0.20 19.74 -0.58
N VAL A 30 -1.53 19.84 -0.57
CA VAL A 30 -2.24 20.85 -1.37
C VAL A 30 -1.77 22.24 -0.98
N ASP A 31 -1.26 22.95 -1.97
CA ASP A 31 -0.81 24.33 -1.93
C ASP A 31 -0.89 24.88 -3.38
N VAL A 32 -0.80 26.20 -3.54
CA VAL A 32 -0.77 26.90 -4.82
C VAL A 32 0.31 26.35 -5.75
N ALA A 33 1.46 25.98 -5.20
CA ALA A 33 2.58 25.44 -5.97
C ALA A 33 2.49 23.93 -6.26
N LEU A 34 1.48 23.21 -5.76
CA LEU A 34 1.41 21.74 -5.84
C LEU A 34 1.58 21.21 -7.27
N PRO A 35 0.89 21.71 -8.31
CA PRO A 35 1.05 21.16 -9.67
C PRO A 35 2.49 21.26 -10.19
N ALA A 36 3.16 22.39 -9.96
CA ALA A 36 4.55 22.60 -10.39
C ALA A 36 5.53 21.75 -9.58
N ALA A 37 5.33 21.64 -8.26
CA ALA A 37 6.14 20.84 -7.37
C ALA A 37 6.02 19.34 -7.69
N ALA A 38 4.80 18.85 -7.88
CA ALA A 38 4.49 17.47 -8.22
C ALA A 38 5.09 17.07 -9.57
N ARG A 39 4.93 17.91 -10.59
CA ARG A 39 5.57 17.72 -11.91
C ARG A 39 7.09 17.60 -11.80
N SER A 40 7.71 18.51 -11.06
CA SER A 40 9.17 18.53 -10.88
C SER A 40 9.67 17.31 -10.12
N ALA A 41 8.95 16.89 -9.08
CA ALA A 41 9.26 15.68 -8.32
C ALA A 41 9.12 14.42 -9.17
N ALA A 42 8.04 14.29 -9.94
CA ALA A 42 7.82 13.17 -10.84
C ALA A 42 8.92 13.09 -11.93
N ALA A 43 9.28 14.21 -12.54
CA ALA A 43 10.35 14.25 -13.54
C ALA A 43 11.71 13.80 -12.96
N ARG A 44 12.05 14.22 -11.73
CA ARG A 44 13.27 13.75 -11.04
C ARG A 44 13.23 12.24 -10.81
N LEU A 45 12.11 11.70 -10.35
CA LEU A 45 11.93 10.27 -10.10
C LEU A 45 12.04 9.45 -11.39
N CYS A 46 11.36 9.90 -12.46
CA CYS A 46 11.44 9.30 -13.79
C CYS A 46 12.89 9.27 -14.32
N HIS A 47 13.64 10.37 -14.14
CA HIS A 47 15.04 10.43 -14.55
C HIS A 47 15.91 9.43 -13.79
N ARG A 48 15.74 9.29 -12.47
CA ARG A 48 16.46 8.27 -11.67
C ARG A 48 16.18 6.84 -12.13
N LEU A 49 14.97 6.57 -12.63
CA LEU A 49 14.58 5.27 -13.16
C LEU A 49 14.88 5.07 -14.66
N GLY A 50 15.51 6.04 -15.32
CA GLY A 50 15.86 5.92 -16.74
C GLY A 50 14.65 5.98 -17.70
N PHE A 51 13.55 6.62 -17.31
CA PHE A 51 12.41 6.82 -18.19
C PHE A 51 12.81 7.62 -19.43
N GLY A 52 12.30 7.20 -20.61
CA GLY A 52 12.44 7.98 -21.83
C GLY A 52 11.71 9.32 -21.76
N ALA A 53 12.10 10.27 -22.62
CA ALA A 53 11.54 11.64 -22.63
C ALA A 53 10.02 11.66 -22.83
N ARG A 54 9.49 10.81 -23.73
CA ARG A 54 8.05 10.68 -23.95
C ARG A 54 7.33 10.22 -22.68
N ARG A 55 7.79 9.12 -22.06
CA ARG A 55 7.16 8.56 -20.85
C ARG A 55 7.24 9.54 -19.67
N THR A 56 8.36 10.23 -19.53
CA THR A 56 8.53 11.27 -18.51
C THR A 56 7.49 12.40 -18.67
N SER A 57 7.26 12.86 -19.90
CA SER A 57 6.21 13.88 -20.19
C SER A 57 4.80 13.38 -19.90
N GLU A 58 4.50 12.11 -20.18
CA GLU A 58 3.20 11.50 -19.87
C GLU A 58 2.94 11.44 -18.36
N VAL A 59 3.94 10.99 -17.58
CA VAL A 59 3.86 10.96 -16.12
C VAL A 59 3.69 12.38 -15.57
N ALA A 60 4.48 13.33 -16.06
CA ALA A 60 4.41 14.73 -15.68
C ALA A 60 3.01 15.32 -15.92
N LEU A 61 2.39 15.01 -17.07
CA LEU A 61 1.03 15.42 -17.39
C LEU A 61 0.03 14.80 -16.40
N ALA A 62 0.04 13.49 -16.22
CA ALA A 62 -0.90 12.79 -15.33
C ALA A 62 -0.81 13.30 -13.87
N VAL A 63 0.40 13.50 -13.37
CA VAL A 63 0.63 14.04 -12.02
C VAL A 63 0.18 15.49 -11.90
N THR A 64 0.36 16.30 -12.93
CA THR A 64 -0.11 17.70 -12.96
C THR A 64 -1.64 17.77 -12.94
N GLU A 65 -2.31 16.89 -13.70
CA GLU A 65 -3.78 16.78 -13.69
C GLU A 65 -4.30 16.37 -12.31
N ALA A 66 -3.69 15.35 -11.69
CA ALA A 66 -4.06 14.91 -10.34
C ALA A 66 -3.87 16.04 -9.30
N ALA A 67 -2.74 16.74 -9.36
CA ALA A 67 -2.44 17.89 -8.50
C ALA A 67 -3.42 19.06 -8.71
N THR A 68 -3.80 19.33 -9.95
CA THR A 68 -4.76 20.39 -10.30
C THR A 68 -6.16 20.05 -9.78
N ASN A 69 -6.57 18.78 -9.90
CA ASN A 69 -7.84 18.32 -9.33
C ASN A 69 -7.86 18.47 -7.82
N LEU A 70 -6.76 18.10 -7.14
CA LEU A 70 -6.63 18.34 -5.71
C LEU A 70 -6.76 19.83 -5.37
N GLN A 71 -6.02 20.70 -6.07
CA GLN A 71 -6.06 22.14 -5.82
C GLN A 71 -7.46 22.75 -5.99
N ARG A 72 -8.23 22.29 -6.98
CA ARG A 72 -9.55 22.85 -7.31
C ARG A 72 -10.69 22.31 -6.48
N HIS A 73 -10.64 21.03 -6.10
CA HIS A 73 -11.80 20.32 -5.58
C HIS A 73 -11.61 19.80 -4.15
N ALA A 74 -10.38 19.58 -3.70
CA ALA A 74 -10.13 18.87 -2.45
C ALA A 74 -10.53 19.67 -1.20
N GLY A 75 -10.34 20.99 -1.22
CA GLY A 75 -10.27 21.81 -0.01
C GLY A 75 -9.02 21.50 0.84
N ASP A 76 -8.82 20.22 1.17
CA ASP A 76 -7.62 19.67 1.78
C ASP A 76 -7.25 18.31 1.15
N GLY A 77 -5.96 18.08 0.93
CA GLY A 77 -5.51 16.85 0.29
C GLY A 77 -3.98 16.70 0.21
N SER A 78 -3.55 15.55 -0.26
CA SER A 78 -2.14 15.24 -0.46
C SER A 78 -1.91 14.35 -1.67
N LEU A 79 -0.76 14.53 -2.28
CA LEU A 79 -0.24 13.68 -3.34
C LEU A 79 1.01 12.97 -2.83
N LEU A 80 1.00 11.66 -2.86
CA LEU A 80 2.17 10.82 -2.68
C LEU A 80 2.73 10.47 -4.06
N LEU A 81 4.04 10.62 -4.24
CA LEU A 81 4.81 10.03 -5.33
C LEU A 81 5.77 8.99 -4.72
N ARG A 82 5.85 7.80 -5.32
CA ARG A 82 6.83 6.80 -4.88
C ARG A 82 7.38 5.93 -6.00
N LEU A 83 8.50 5.25 -5.74
CA LEU A 83 9.04 4.22 -6.62
C LEU A 83 8.72 2.83 -6.08
N VAL A 84 8.18 1.95 -6.92
CA VAL A 84 8.03 0.52 -6.62
C VAL A 84 8.93 -0.28 -7.52
N ARG A 85 9.50 -1.38 -7.02
CA ARG A 85 10.43 -2.21 -7.79
C ARG A 85 9.90 -3.63 -7.91
N THR A 86 10.22 -4.27 -9.02
CA THR A 86 10.25 -5.72 -9.18
C THR A 86 11.72 -6.14 -9.30
N PRO A 87 12.04 -7.43 -9.30
CA PRO A 87 13.41 -7.89 -9.53
C PRO A 87 14.05 -7.30 -10.81
N ASP A 88 13.23 -7.07 -11.84
CA ASP A 88 13.71 -6.70 -13.18
C ASP A 88 13.46 -5.23 -13.56
N GLU A 89 12.48 -4.57 -12.95
CA GLU A 89 12.04 -3.22 -13.34
C GLU A 89 11.63 -2.36 -12.15
N ALA A 90 11.42 -1.06 -12.39
CA ALA A 90 10.90 -0.13 -11.40
C ALA A 90 9.82 0.74 -12.03
N ALA A 91 8.80 1.08 -11.25
CA ALA A 91 7.70 1.94 -11.66
C ALA A 91 7.60 3.17 -10.76
N LEU A 92 7.08 4.26 -11.30
CA LEU A 92 6.58 5.38 -10.53
C LEU A 92 5.10 5.15 -10.21
N GLU A 93 4.74 5.29 -8.94
CA GLU A 93 3.36 5.33 -8.49
C GLU A 93 3.02 6.71 -7.95
N PHE A 94 1.78 7.14 -8.16
CA PHE A 94 1.21 8.22 -7.39
C PHE A 94 -0.09 7.80 -6.71
N LEU A 95 -0.34 8.44 -5.57
CA LEU A 95 -1.58 8.34 -4.82
C LEU A 95 -2.03 9.76 -4.46
N ALA A 96 -3.16 10.20 -5.00
CA ALA A 96 -3.81 11.45 -4.61
C ALA A 96 -4.96 11.13 -3.64
N LEU A 97 -4.97 11.83 -2.51
CA LEU A 97 -5.95 11.72 -1.44
C LEU A 97 -6.57 13.10 -1.20
N ASP A 98 -7.89 13.21 -1.26
CA ASP A 98 -8.61 14.41 -0.81
C ASP A 98 -9.73 14.11 0.18
N SER A 99 -10.15 15.15 0.88
CA SER A 99 -11.34 15.16 1.75
C SER A 99 -12.45 16.05 1.17
N GLY A 100 -12.50 16.19 -0.15
CA GLY A 100 -13.45 17.04 -0.85
C GLY A 100 -14.86 16.44 -0.93
N PRO A 101 -15.73 16.99 -1.79
CA PRO A 101 -17.12 16.53 -1.92
C PRO A 101 -17.25 15.12 -2.51
N GLY A 102 -16.17 14.56 -3.05
CA GLY A 102 -16.21 13.32 -3.82
C GLY A 102 -16.83 13.49 -5.21
N ILE A 103 -16.85 12.40 -5.96
CA ILE A 103 -17.36 12.29 -7.33
C ILE A 103 -18.61 11.41 -7.30
N SER A 104 -19.75 11.96 -7.71
CA SER A 104 -21.05 11.27 -7.70
C SER A 104 -21.15 10.17 -8.76
N ASP A 105 -20.62 10.42 -9.97
CA ASP A 105 -20.54 9.43 -11.05
C ASP A 105 -19.11 9.38 -11.59
N VAL A 106 -18.33 8.45 -11.03
CA VAL A 106 -16.95 8.20 -11.42
C VAL A 106 -16.87 7.72 -12.87
N ALA A 107 -17.80 6.85 -13.29
CA ALA A 107 -17.79 6.28 -14.64
C ALA A 107 -18.05 7.36 -15.69
N TYR A 108 -18.96 8.29 -15.42
CA TYR A 108 -19.18 9.47 -16.25
C TYR A 108 -17.95 10.39 -16.27
N SER A 109 -17.34 10.66 -15.11
CA SER A 109 -16.16 11.55 -14.98
C SER A 109 -14.90 11.03 -15.68
N LEU A 110 -14.84 9.72 -15.97
CA LEU A 110 -13.77 9.10 -16.76
C LEU A 110 -13.97 9.25 -18.27
N ARG A 111 -15.18 9.60 -18.73
CA ARG A 111 -15.46 9.87 -20.15
C ARG A 111 -14.95 11.26 -20.52
N ASP A 112 -14.32 11.38 -21.67
CA ASP A 112 -13.85 12.69 -22.16
C ASP A 112 -15.03 13.68 -22.29
N GLY A 113 -14.83 14.91 -21.81
CA GLY A 113 -15.80 15.99 -21.91
C GLY A 113 -16.78 16.09 -20.73
N ALA A 114 -16.74 15.17 -19.77
CA ALA A 114 -17.52 15.23 -18.54
C ALA A 114 -16.89 16.20 -17.53
N SER A 115 -17.27 17.49 -17.58
CA SER A 115 -16.89 18.48 -16.57
C SER A 115 -18.05 19.41 -16.29
N SER A 116 -18.38 19.57 -15.00
CA SER A 116 -19.39 20.50 -14.49
C SER A 116 -18.83 21.89 -14.15
N ALA A 117 -17.54 22.15 -14.40
CA ALA A 117 -16.91 23.43 -14.07
C ALA A 117 -15.70 23.75 -14.98
N GLY A 118 -15.98 24.29 -16.17
CA GLY A 118 -15.09 25.24 -16.87
C GLY A 118 -13.72 24.77 -17.39
N THR A 119 -13.26 23.55 -17.10
CA THR A 119 -12.14 22.93 -17.80
C THR A 119 -12.60 21.78 -18.67
N LEU A 120 -11.95 21.60 -19.82
CA LEU A 120 -12.08 20.42 -20.68
C LEU A 120 -12.05 19.18 -19.76
N GLY A 121 -13.20 18.51 -19.59
CA GLY A 121 -13.40 17.38 -18.67
C GLY A 121 -12.61 16.14 -19.08
N VAL A 122 -11.28 16.26 -19.08
CA VAL A 122 -10.32 15.38 -19.74
C VAL A 122 -9.26 14.88 -18.76
N GLY A 123 -9.16 15.47 -17.56
CA GLY A 123 -8.09 15.19 -16.59
C GLY A 123 -8.07 13.75 -16.09
N LEU A 124 -9.17 13.24 -15.52
CA LEU A 124 -9.23 11.87 -14.99
C LEU A 124 -9.12 10.80 -16.10
N GLY A 125 -9.80 11.00 -17.22
CA GLY A 125 -9.70 10.13 -18.39
C GLY A 125 -8.28 10.10 -18.98
N THR A 126 -7.57 11.23 -18.96
CA THR A 126 -6.17 11.31 -19.40
C THR A 126 -5.25 10.53 -18.49
N ILE A 127 -5.39 10.67 -17.16
CA ILE A 127 -4.61 9.87 -16.21
C ILE A 127 -4.85 8.38 -16.47
N ALA A 128 -6.10 7.95 -16.58
CA ALA A 128 -6.46 6.56 -16.83
C ALA A 128 -5.87 5.99 -18.13
N ARG A 129 -5.80 6.79 -19.20
CA ARG A 129 -5.18 6.38 -20.49
C ARG A 129 -3.66 6.30 -20.46
N LEU A 130 -3.02 7.17 -19.69
CA LEU A 130 -1.56 7.27 -19.63
C LEU A 130 -0.95 6.25 -18.66
N ALA A 131 -1.67 5.93 -17.59
CA ALA A 131 -1.23 4.97 -16.59
C ALA A 131 -1.22 3.53 -17.11
N ASP A 132 -0.32 2.72 -16.58
CA ASP A 132 -0.31 1.26 -16.78
C ASP A 132 -1.29 0.56 -15.84
N SER A 133 -1.47 1.13 -14.65
CA SER A 133 -2.47 0.70 -13.67
C SER A 133 -3.15 1.94 -13.12
N PHE A 134 -4.47 1.90 -13.00
CA PHE A 134 -5.29 3.02 -12.55
C PHE A 134 -6.33 2.50 -11.55
N GLY A 135 -6.51 3.23 -10.46
CA GLY A 135 -7.53 2.94 -9.45
C GLY A 135 -8.13 4.23 -8.94
N ILE A 136 -9.44 4.22 -8.73
CA ILE A 136 -10.16 5.35 -8.17
C ILE A 136 -11.25 4.83 -7.25
N HIS A 137 -11.38 5.47 -6.09
CA HIS A 137 -12.48 5.24 -5.18
C HIS A 137 -12.93 6.57 -4.63
N SER A 138 -14.23 6.87 -4.71
CA SER A 138 -14.76 8.13 -4.23
C SER A 138 -16.01 7.90 -3.39
N LEU A 139 -16.13 8.69 -2.33
CA LEU A 139 -17.29 8.66 -1.46
C LEU A 139 -17.93 10.05 -1.41
N PRO A 140 -19.26 10.15 -1.59
CA PRO A 140 -19.97 11.42 -1.45
C PRO A 140 -19.70 12.07 -0.08
N GLY A 141 -19.23 13.31 -0.08
CA GLY A 141 -18.91 14.10 1.10
C GLY A 141 -17.68 13.62 1.89
N ARG A 142 -16.95 12.62 1.41
CA ARG A 142 -15.79 12.02 2.09
C ARG A 142 -14.55 11.93 1.20
N GLY A 143 -14.56 12.67 0.10
CA GLY A 143 -13.44 12.82 -0.82
C GLY A 143 -13.19 11.65 -1.78
N THR A 144 -12.06 11.76 -2.48
CA THR A 144 -11.62 10.81 -3.50
C THR A 144 -10.21 10.32 -3.23
N VAL A 145 -9.97 9.06 -3.60
CA VAL A 145 -8.66 8.43 -3.68
C VAL A 145 -8.39 8.01 -5.10
N LEU A 146 -7.25 8.44 -5.63
CA LEU A 146 -6.80 8.17 -6.99
C LEU A 146 -5.39 7.58 -6.97
N THR A 147 -5.21 6.44 -7.61
CA THR A 147 -3.91 5.76 -7.74
C THR A 147 -3.56 5.59 -9.20
N ALA A 148 -2.29 5.77 -9.55
CA ALA A 148 -1.79 5.39 -10.87
C ALA A 148 -0.34 4.89 -10.79
N ARG A 149 -0.02 3.91 -11.64
CA ARG A 149 1.33 3.35 -11.81
C ARG A 149 1.80 3.55 -13.24
N PHE A 150 3.08 3.87 -13.38
CA PHE A 150 3.75 4.11 -14.65
C PHE A 150 5.09 3.38 -14.67
N TRP A 151 5.29 2.53 -15.66
CA TRP A 151 6.55 1.87 -15.96
C TRP A 151 7.33 2.63 -17.04
N PRO A 152 8.67 2.48 -17.11
CA PRO A 152 9.50 3.14 -18.10
C PRO A 152 9.11 2.78 -19.54
N ASP A 153 8.79 1.51 -19.76
CA ASP A 153 8.41 0.95 -21.06
C ASP A 153 6.98 0.38 -20.99
N ARG A 154 6.07 0.91 -21.80
CA ARG A 154 4.66 0.47 -21.88
C ARG A 154 4.50 -0.81 -22.71
N GLU A 155 5.41 -1.05 -23.65
CA GLU A 155 5.29 -2.05 -24.70
C GLU A 155 5.90 -3.40 -24.30
N ARG A 156 6.74 -3.43 -23.27
CA ARG A 156 7.26 -4.67 -22.63
C ARG A 156 6.19 -5.63 -22.09
N GLY A 157 4.91 -5.26 -22.19
CA GLY A 157 3.84 -6.24 -22.30
C GLY A 157 3.10 -6.61 -21.01
N PRO A 158 2.10 -7.51 -21.12
CA PRO A 158 1.03 -7.77 -20.14
C PRO A 158 1.43 -8.58 -18.90
N HIS A 159 2.74 -8.76 -18.64
CA HIS A 159 3.27 -9.62 -17.56
C HIS A 159 3.48 -8.91 -16.22
N ARG A 160 2.85 -7.76 -16.00
CA ARG A 160 2.98 -7.00 -14.74
C ARG A 160 1.74 -7.24 -13.87
N PRO A 161 1.70 -8.29 -13.03
CA PRO A 161 0.54 -8.55 -12.18
C PRO A 161 0.36 -7.42 -11.18
N GLU A 162 -0.88 -7.06 -10.85
CA GLU A 162 -1.11 -6.12 -9.75
C GLU A 162 -0.49 -6.69 -8.46
N PRO A 163 0.28 -5.91 -7.67
CA PRO A 163 0.83 -6.36 -6.42
C PRO A 163 -0.26 -6.94 -5.50
N LEU A 164 0.04 -8.08 -4.89
CA LEU A 164 -0.83 -8.68 -3.87
C LEU A 164 -0.80 -7.87 -2.57
N VAL A 165 0.27 -7.11 -2.33
CA VAL A 165 0.49 -6.32 -1.12
C VAL A 165 0.76 -4.87 -1.50
N ALA A 166 0.21 -3.93 -0.74
CA ALA A 166 0.62 -2.53 -0.79
C ALA A 166 0.45 -1.89 0.58
N GLY A 167 1.44 -1.10 1.01
CA GLY A 167 1.34 -0.30 2.22
C GLY A 167 1.66 1.16 2.00
N LEU A 168 1.31 1.99 2.98
CA LEU A 168 1.54 3.43 3.03
C LEU A 168 2.06 3.78 4.41
N THR A 169 2.99 4.74 4.46
CA THR A 169 3.44 5.37 5.70
C THR A 169 3.45 6.88 5.51
N ARG A 170 3.18 7.63 6.58
CA ARG A 170 3.24 9.09 6.60
C ARG A 170 3.83 9.55 7.93
N PRO A 171 4.84 10.43 7.90
CA PRO A 171 5.36 10.99 9.12
C PRO A 171 4.30 11.82 9.86
N ILE A 172 4.39 11.86 11.19
CA ILE A 172 3.68 12.83 12.02
C ILE A 172 3.97 14.25 11.53
N SER A 173 3.00 15.16 11.71
CA SER A 173 3.15 16.56 11.34
C SER A 173 4.40 17.19 11.98
N GLY A 174 5.30 17.70 11.15
CA GLY A 174 6.56 18.34 11.58
C GLY A 174 7.80 17.45 11.43
N GLU A 175 7.62 16.13 11.26
CA GLU A 175 8.72 15.21 10.99
C GLU A 175 8.90 14.97 9.48
N THR A 176 10.11 14.59 9.10
CA THR A 176 10.47 14.26 7.70
C THR A 176 10.62 12.76 7.46
N VAL A 177 10.67 11.98 8.54
CA VAL A 177 10.80 10.52 8.53
C VAL A 177 9.71 9.92 9.40
N CYS A 178 9.16 8.78 8.97
CA CYS A 178 8.08 8.10 9.66
C CYS A 178 8.63 7.03 10.60
N GLY A 179 8.10 6.95 11.82
CA GLY A 179 8.35 5.86 12.77
C GLY A 179 7.71 4.53 12.36
N ASP A 180 6.68 4.59 11.51
CA ASP A 180 6.03 3.40 10.95
C ASP A 180 6.79 2.84 9.76
N ALA A 181 6.81 1.51 9.67
CA ALA A 181 7.38 0.75 8.58
C ALA A 181 6.54 -0.50 8.26
N TRP A 182 6.63 -0.97 7.02
CA TRP A 182 6.03 -2.23 6.61
C TRP A 182 6.94 -2.92 5.59
N ALA A 183 6.81 -4.24 5.49
CA ALA A 183 7.53 -5.04 4.51
C ALA A 183 6.73 -6.27 4.13
N ALA A 184 7.03 -6.85 2.97
CA ALA A 184 6.46 -8.12 2.55
C ALA A 184 7.52 -8.95 1.84
N ARG A 185 7.45 -10.28 1.99
CA ARG A 185 8.29 -11.21 1.23
C ARG A 185 7.57 -12.54 1.00
N PRO A 186 7.87 -13.25 -0.10
CA PRO A 186 7.38 -14.61 -0.27
C PRO A 186 8.03 -15.53 0.77
N VAL A 187 7.33 -16.60 1.11
CA VAL A 187 7.87 -17.74 1.86
C VAL A 187 8.15 -18.83 0.83
N ALA A 188 9.42 -19.22 0.71
CA ALA A 188 9.82 -20.29 -0.19
C ALA A 188 9.10 -21.59 0.20
N THR A 189 8.44 -22.23 -0.76
CA THR A 189 7.91 -23.59 -0.64
C THR A 189 8.89 -24.56 -1.29
N ALA A 190 8.94 -25.80 -0.80
CA ALA A 190 9.79 -26.84 -1.38
C ALA A 190 9.35 -27.24 -2.80
N ASP A 191 8.07 -26.99 -3.14
CA ASP A 191 7.49 -27.20 -4.46
C ASP A 191 7.25 -25.84 -5.16
N ASP A 192 7.36 -25.80 -6.50
CA ASP A 192 7.06 -24.65 -7.39
C ASP A 192 5.57 -24.20 -7.40
N GLY A 193 4.81 -24.56 -6.35
CA GLY A 193 3.40 -24.25 -6.17
C GLY A 193 3.13 -22.84 -5.60
N PRO A 194 1.86 -22.45 -5.44
CA PRO A 194 1.50 -21.13 -4.92
C PRO A 194 2.03 -20.94 -3.50
N GLY A 195 3.06 -20.11 -3.37
CA GLY A 195 3.73 -19.84 -2.10
C GLY A 195 2.84 -19.13 -1.07
N SER A 196 3.41 -18.89 0.11
CA SER A 196 2.80 -17.95 1.07
C SER A 196 3.46 -16.58 0.93
N VAL A 197 2.78 -15.53 1.38
CA VAL A 197 3.38 -14.20 1.59
C VAL A 197 3.40 -13.88 3.08
N LEU A 198 4.55 -13.44 3.58
CA LEU A 198 4.68 -12.81 4.88
C LEU A 198 4.59 -11.29 4.72
N VAL A 199 3.87 -10.65 5.64
CA VAL A 199 3.71 -9.20 5.70
C VAL A 199 3.92 -8.74 7.14
N MET A 200 4.67 -7.65 7.28
CA MET A 200 4.96 -6.99 8.55
C MET A 200 4.40 -5.57 8.53
N MET A 201 3.80 -5.18 9.65
CA MET A 201 3.59 -3.80 10.05
C MET A 201 4.36 -3.54 11.34
N CYS A 202 5.07 -2.42 11.41
CA CYS A 202 5.94 -2.04 12.52
C CYS A 202 5.70 -0.57 12.85
N ASP A 203 5.57 -0.26 14.12
CA ASP A 203 5.43 1.08 14.70
C ASP A 203 6.57 1.25 15.72
N GLY A 204 7.59 2.01 15.33
CA GLY A 204 8.74 2.28 16.18
C GLY A 204 8.40 3.21 17.35
N LEU A 205 8.85 2.90 18.57
CA LEU A 205 8.44 3.69 19.73
C LEU A 205 8.85 5.18 19.63
N GLY A 206 7.84 6.05 19.65
CA GLY A 206 7.99 7.50 19.57
C GLY A 206 7.74 8.00 18.15
N HIS A 207 8.45 9.06 17.74
CA HIS A 207 8.39 9.58 16.37
C HIS A 207 9.77 10.07 15.93
N GLY A 208 9.89 10.43 14.65
CA GLY A 208 11.11 10.98 14.08
C GLY A 208 12.24 9.96 13.93
N PRO A 209 13.51 10.40 13.83
CA PRO A 209 14.61 9.55 13.37
C PRO A 209 14.86 8.28 14.20
N LEU A 210 14.65 8.32 15.52
CA LEU A 210 14.90 7.15 16.37
C LEU A 210 13.81 6.08 16.25
N ALA A 211 12.55 6.49 16.08
CA ALA A 211 11.45 5.58 15.78
C ALA A 211 11.62 4.97 14.39
N SER A 212 11.94 5.83 13.40
CA SER A 212 12.20 5.41 12.03
C SER A 212 13.33 4.37 11.96
N ARG A 213 14.40 4.58 12.73
CA ARG A 213 15.52 3.62 12.83
C ARG A 213 15.08 2.25 13.36
N ALA A 214 14.13 2.19 14.29
CA ALA A 214 13.59 0.92 14.77
C ALA A 214 12.81 0.20 13.66
N GLY A 215 12.01 0.94 12.89
CA GLY A 215 11.33 0.43 11.69
C GLY A 215 12.30 -0.10 10.63
N GLU A 216 13.36 0.64 10.32
CA GLU A 216 14.41 0.23 9.37
C GLU A 216 15.07 -1.09 9.78
N LEU A 217 15.49 -1.20 11.04
CA LEU A 217 16.10 -2.42 11.58
C LEU A 217 15.13 -3.60 11.55
N ALA A 218 13.85 -3.36 11.80
CA ALA A 218 12.82 -4.38 11.71
C ALA A 218 12.66 -4.86 10.25
N VAL A 219 12.63 -3.95 9.29
CA VAL A 219 12.54 -4.27 7.86
C VAL A 219 13.76 -5.07 7.39
N GLU A 220 14.97 -4.64 7.77
CA GLU A 220 16.22 -5.33 7.44
C GLU A 220 16.21 -6.77 7.98
N ALA A 221 15.90 -6.94 9.27
CA ALA A 221 15.84 -8.24 9.91
C ALA A 221 14.72 -9.13 9.36
N PHE A 222 13.57 -8.54 8.99
CA PHE A 222 12.45 -9.25 8.38
C PHE A 222 12.81 -9.78 6.98
N LEU A 223 13.39 -8.93 6.12
CA LEU A 223 13.76 -9.28 4.74
C LEU A 223 14.95 -10.24 4.68
N GLY A 224 15.90 -10.13 5.61
CA GLY A 224 17.07 -11.02 5.70
C GLY A 224 16.79 -12.39 6.34
N SER A 225 15.58 -12.63 6.83
CA SER A 225 15.20 -13.85 7.54
C SER A 225 14.60 -14.92 6.61
N THR A 226 14.88 -16.19 6.90
CA THR A 226 14.22 -17.36 6.28
C THR A 226 13.04 -17.89 7.09
N ALA A 227 12.76 -17.34 8.28
CA ALA A 227 11.66 -17.79 9.13
C ALA A 227 10.32 -17.68 8.39
N GLY A 228 9.54 -18.74 8.41
CA GLY A 228 8.26 -18.82 7.69
C GLY A 228 7.07 -18.46 8.56
N GLU A 229 7.18 -18.63 9.88
CA GLU A 229 6.05 -18.48 10.79
C GLU A 229 6.04 -17.12 11.52
N PRO A 230 4.84 -16.50 11.72
CA PRO A 230 4.73 -15.18 12.33
C PRO A 230 5.41 -15.03 13.70
N ASP A 231 5.31 -16.04 14.58
CA ASP A 231 5.90 -15.99 15.92
C ASP A 231 7.42 -16.19 15.89
N GLU A 232 7.94 -16.98 14.96
CA GLU A 232 9.38 -17.11 14.72
C GLU A 232 9.99 -15.79 14.25
N VAL A 233 9.33 -15.13 13.29
CA VAL A 233 9.72 -13.80 12.82
C VAL A 233 9.72 -12.79 13.96
N LEU A 234 8.66 -12.75 14.80
CA LEU A 234 8.63 -11.84 15.95
C LEU A 234 9.77 -12.08 16.96
N ARG A 235 10.16 -13.33 17.22
CA ARG A 235 11.32 -13.62 18.09
C ARG A 235 12.63 -13.11 17.49
N LEU A 236 12.79 -13.26 16.18
CA LEU A 236 13.95 -12.74 15.46
C LEU A 236 14.00 -11.21 15.50
N LEU A 237 12.90 -10.54 15.21
CA LEU A 237 12.80 -9.08 15.30
C LEU A 237 13.03 -8.59 16.74
N HIS A 238 12.54 -9.33 17.74
CA HIS A 238 12.82 -9.01 19.13
C HIS A 238 14.32 -9.01 19.43
N ALA A 239 15.08 -9.98 18.92
CA ALA A 239 16.54 -9.97 19.09
C ALA A 239 17.20 -8.81 18.32
N ALA A 240 16.77 -8.55 17.09
CA ALA A 240 17.34 -7.50 16.23
C ALA A 240 17.12 -6.08 16.79
N LEU A 241 15.99 -5.83 17.45
CA LEU A 241 15.65 -4.52 18.01
C LEU A 241 16.16 -4.29 19.44
N ARG A 242 16.89 -5.25 20.05
CA ARG A 242 17.46 -5.08 21.39
C ARG A 242 18.45 -3.92 21.42
N GLY A 243 18.39 -3.12 22.48
CA GLY A 243 19.24 -1.94 22.66
C GLY A 243 18.79 -0.71 21.85
N GLY A 244 17.74 -0.83 21.04
CA GLY A 244 17.09 0.28 20.34
C GLY A 244 15.87 0.83 21.09
N ARG A 245 15.08 1.64 20.39
CA ARG A 245 13.76 2.13 20.87
C ARG A 245 12.75 0.99 21.06
N GLY A 246 12.90 -0.09 20.30
CA GLY A 246 11.89 -1.13 20.16
C GLY A 246 10.71 -0.68 19.30
N ALA A 247 9.76 -1.59 19.11
CA ALA A 247 8.59 -1.36 18.27
C ALA A 247 7.38 -2.18 18.73
N ALA A 248 6.18 -1.72 18.37
CA ALA A 248 5.03 -2.59 18.21
C ALA A 248 5.07 -3.22 16.82
N VAL A 249 4.84 -4.52 16.71
CA VAL A 249 4.99 -5.25 15.45
C VAL A 249 3.87 -6.28 15.29
N GLY A 250 3.29 -6.35 14.10
CA GLY A 250 2.37 -7.39 13.67
C GLY A 250 2.90 -8.10 12.43
N ILE A 251 2.91 -9.44 12.47
CA ILE A 251 3.32 -10.30 11.36
C ILE A 251 2.14 -11.15 10.93
N ALA A 252 1.82 -11.12 9.63
CA ALA A 252 0.83 -11.99 9.02
C ALA A 252 1.48 -12.86 7.96
N ARG A 253 1.11 -14.15 7.95
CA ARG A 253 1.38 -15.08 6.85
C ARG A 253 0.06 -15.37 6.16
N LEU A 254 0.00 -15.17 4.84
CA LEU A 254 -1.13 -15.56 4.01
C LEU A 254 -0.70 -16.70 3.08
N ASP A 255 -1.38 -17.82 3.20
CA ASP A 255 -1.30 -18.92 2.24
C ASP A 255 -2.17 -18.60 1.02
N LEU A 256 -1.57 -18.51 -0.18
CA LEU A 256 -2.26 -18.03 -1.37
C LEU A 256 -3.26 -19.03 -1.93
N ALA A 257 -3.06 -20.34 -1.71
CA ALA A 257 -3.94 -21.39 -2.21
C ALA A 257 -5.19 -21.52 -1.34
N THR A 258 -5.01 -21.58 -0.02
CA THR A 258 -6.08 -21.80 0.96
C THR A 258 -6.69 -20.50 1.45
N ARG A 259 -6.09 -19.36 1.13
CA ARG A 259 -6.45 -18.02 1.65
C ARG A 259 -6.45 -17.96 3.18
N ARG A 260 -5.67 -18.82 3.84
CA ARG A 260 -5.54 -18.85 5.30
C ARG A 260 -4.53 -17.82 5.76
N VAL A 261 -4.96 -16.96 6.68
CA VAL A 261 -4.14 -15.96 7.37
C VAL A 261 -3.74 -16.52 8.74
N ARG A 262 -2.44 -16.50 9.04
CA ARG A 262 -1.90 -16.69 10.39
C ARG A 262 -1.30 -15.38 10.85
N PHE A 263 -1.63 -14.90 12.04
CA PHE A 263 -1.17 -13.63 12.56
C PHE A 263 -0.59 -13.76 13.96
N CYS A 264 0.51 -13.07 14.21
CA CYS A 264 1.03 -12.86 15.56
C CYS A 264 1.46 -11.39 15.69
N GLY A 265 1.05 -10.74 16.77
CA GLY A 265 1.40 -9.35 17.04
C GLY A 265 1.83 -9.14 18.49
N ALA A 266 2.73 -8.19 18.68
CA ALA A 266 3.18 -7.69 19.98
C ALA A 266 3.08 -6.15 19.97
N GLY A 267 2.27 -5.59 20.87
CA GLY A 267 1.97 -4.16 20.93
C GLY A 267 0.57 -3.81 20.45
N ASN A 268 0.42 -2.64 19.84
CA ASN A 268 -0.82 -1.98 19.43
C ASN A 268 -1.12 -2.11 17.92
N ILE A 269 -0.34 -2.88 17.14
CA ILE A 269 -0.63 -3.12 15.72
C ILE A 269 -2.00 -3.81 15.59
N SER A 270 -2.88 -3.18 14.82
CA SER A 270 -4.20 -3.70 14.50
C SER A 270 -4.15 -4.55 13.25
N ALA A 271 -4.86 -5.69 13.26
CA ALA A 271 -4.97 -6.59 12.12
C ALA A 271 -6.42 -7.03 11.91
N TYR A 272 -6.88 -6.98 10.67
CA TYR A 272 -8.25 -7.30 10.27
C TYR A 272 -8.30 -8.16 9.02
N VAL A 273 -9.13 -9.19 9.04
CA VAL A 273 -9.54 -9.93 7.84
C VAL A 273 -10.94 -9.45 7.45
N ILE A 274 -11.06 -8.97 6.23
CA ILE A 274 -12.31 -8.56 5.58
C ILE A 274 -12.71 -9.68 4.61
N GLY A 275 -13.99 -10.04 4.64
CA GLY A 275 -14.58 -10.98 3.70
C GLY A 275 -16.08 -11.11 3.96
N GLU A 276 -16.85 -11.28 2.89
CA GLU A 276 -18.31 -11.40 2.94
C GLU A 276 -18.97 -10.19 3.63
N GLY A 277 -18.43 -8.99 3.42
CA GLY A 277 -18.90 -7.75 4.05
C GLY A 277 -18.69 -7.66 5.56
N ARG A 278 -17.91 -8.57 6.16
CA ARG A 278 -17.61 -8.59 7.60
C ARG A 278 -16.14 -8.30 7.86
N ARG A 279 -15.87 -7.73 9.02
CA ARG A 279 -14.52 -7.48 9.55
C ARG A 279 -14.28 -8.34 10.77
N ARG A 280 -13.19 -9.12 10.76
CA ARG A 280 -12.74 -9.95 11.89
C ARG A 280 -11.39 -9.46 12.36
N SER A 281 -11.26 -9.17 13.66
CA SER A 281 -10.01 -8.69 14.23
C SER A 281 -9.11 -9.86 14.66
N LEU A 282 -7.82 -9.76 14.35
CA LEU A 282 -6.77 -10.65 14.83
C LEU A 282 -6.04 -9.94 15.98
N GLY A 283 -5.91 -10.63 17.12
CA GLY A 283 -5.42 -10.01 18.35
C GLY A 283 -3.90 -9.85 18.39
N SER A 284 -3.44 -8.75 18.98
CA SER A 284 -2.04 -8.52 19.36
C SER A 284 -1.88 -8.66 20.88
N ALA A 285 -0.78 -9.27 21.32
CA ALA A 285 -0.46 -9.36 22.74
C ALA A 285 0.22 -8.07 23.22
N PRO A 286 -0.05 -7.59 24.45
CA PRO A 286 0.61 -6.38 24.97
C PRO A 286 2.11 -6.63 25.16
N GLY A 287 2.95 -5.75 24.64
CA GLY A 287 4.40 -5.82 24.80
C GLY A 287 5.14 -4.96 23.78
N ILE A 288 6.47 -4.96 23.89
CA ILE A 288 7.37 -4.16 23.04
C ILE A 288 8.47 -5.06 22.50
N VAL A 289 8.51 -5.22 21.18
CA VAL A 289 9.58 -5.94 20.47
C VAL A 289 10.89 -5.17 20.66
N GLY A 290 11.99 -5.87 20.99
CA GLY A 290 13.26 -5.26 21.41
C GLY A 290 13.41 -5.01 22.93
N HIS A 291 12.32 -5.01 23.70
CA HIS A 291 12.35 -4.80 25.16
C HIS A 291 11.71 -5.96 25.94
N GLN A 292 10.38 -6.05 25.94
CA GLN A 292 9.62 -7.05 26.68
C GLN A 292 8.65 -7.75 25.73
N LEU A 293 9.05 -8.94 25.27
CA LEU A 293 8.19 -9.76 24.42
C LEU A 293 7.21 -10.57 25.28
N PRO A 294 5.90 -10.53 24.99
CA PRO A 294 4.93 -11.33 25.73
C PRO A 294 5.00 -12.80 25.30
N ARG A 295 4.18 -13.63 25.95
CA ARG A 295 3.88 -14.97 25.42
C ARG A 295 3.16 -14.81 24.07
N LEU A 296 3.85 -15.19 23.00
CA LEU A 296 3.32 -15.11 21.64
C LEU A 296 2.14 -16.07 21.46
N ARG A 297 1.10 -15.58 20.80
CA ARG A 297 -0.08 -16.35 20.39
C ARG A 297 -0.32 -16.11 18.91
N VAL A 298 -0.47 -17.19 18.15
CA VAL A 298 -0.85 -17.14 16.74
C VAL A 298 -2.37 -17.25 16.64
N PHE A 299 -2.98 -16.33 15.89
CA PHE A 299 -4.37 -16.36 15.51
C PHE A 299 -4.49 -16.83 14.06
N GLU A 300 -5.53 -17.56 13.73
CA GLU A 300 -5.79 -18.04 12.38
C GLU A 300 -7.17 -17.59 11.91
N GLU A 301 -7.25 -17.18 10.65
CA GLU A 301 -8.52 -16.91 9.97
C GLU A 301 -8.45 -17.25 8.48
N VAL A 302 -9.61 -17.29 7.82
CA VAL A 302 -9.76 -17.48 6.39
C VAL A 302 -10.25 -16.19 5.74
N MET A 303 -9.52 -15.75 4.73
CA MET A 303 -9.87 -14.60 3.90
C MET A 303 -10.88 -15.03 2.82
N ALA A 304 -12.14 -15.12 3.22
CA ALA A 304 -13.25 -15.59 2.40
C ALA A 304 -13.75 -14.53 1.40
N GLY A 305 -14.44 -14.98 0.36
CA GLY A 305 -15.10 -14.11 -0.62
C GLY A 305 -14.16 -13.51 -1.67
N VAL A 306 -14.76 -12.84 -2.66
CA VAL A 306 -14.02 -12.07 -3.69
C VAL A 306 -13.52 -10.72 -3.16
N ASP A 307 -14.06 -10.28 -2.02
CA ASP A 307 -13.66 -9.09 -1.27
C ASP A 307 -12.58 -9.40 -0.21
N GLY A 308 -12.09 -10.64 -0.19
CA GLY A 308 -11.09 -11.14 0.74
C GLY A 308 -9.86 -10.22 0.81
N THR A 309 -9.72 -9.52 1.94
CA THR A 309 -8.66 -8.55 2.17
C THR A 309 -8.11 -8.64 3.59
N LEU A 310 -6.79 -8.62 3.74
CA LEU A 310 -6.13 -8.45 5.04
C LEU A 310 -5.63 -7.01 5.16
N VAL A 311 -5.90 -6.36 6.29
CA VAL A 311 -5.45 -5.00 6.60
C VAL A 311 -4.72 -5.01 7.93
N LEU A 312 -3.48 -4.52 7.93
CA LEU A 312 -2.74 -4.21 9.16
C LEU A 312 -2.52 -2.69 9.21
N HIS A 313 -2.62 -2.08 10.40
CA HIS A 313 -2.25 -0.68 10.58
C HIS A 313 -1.71 -0.38 11.98
N SER A 314 -0.90 0.67 12.09
CA SER A 314 -0.48 1.26 13.38
C SER A 314 -1.63 1.98 14.07
N ASP A 315 -1.45 2.42 15.31
CA ASP A 315 -2.46 3.19 16.06
C ASP A 315 -2.60 4.64 15.58
N GLY A 316 -1.70 5.09 14.70
CA GLY A 316 -1.86 6.27 13.85
C GLY A 316 -3.12 6.26 12.98
N LEU A 317 -3.77 5.10 12.81
CA LEU A 317 -5.08 4.97 12.21
C LEU A 317 -6.11 4.50 13.23
N THR A 318 -7.27 5.17 13.25
CA THR A 318 -8.39 4.72 14.10
C THR A 318 -8.99 3.41 13.61
N SER A 319 -9.29 2.49 14.52
CA SER A 319 -9.98 1.21 14.23
C SER A 319 -11.49 1.34 14.04
N ARG A 320 -12.05 2.55 14.07
CA ARG A 320 -13.52 2.80 14.12
C ARG A 320 -14.25 2.71 12.78
N TRP A 321 -13.57 2.35 11.70
CA TRP A 321 -14.18 2.15 10.39
C TRP A 321 -14.75 0.72 10.25
N GLU A 322 -15.79 0.55 9.45
CA GLU A 322 -16.34 -0.74 9.07
C GLU A 322 -16.30 -0.93 7.54
N PRO A 323 -16.26 -2.18 7.02
CA PRO A 323 -16.20 -2.40 5.57
C PRO A 323 -17.33 -1.73 4.79
N ASN A 324 -18.53 -1.66 5.38
CA ASN A 324 -19.71 -1.05 4.77
C ASN A 324 -19.61 0.47 4.63
N ASP A 325 -18.66 1.11 5.32
CA ASP A 325 -18.35 2.52 5.13
C ASP A 325 -17.71 2.79 3.75
N PHE A 326 -17.26 1.73 3.07
CA PHE A 326 -16.49 1.78 1.83
C PHE A 326 -17.07 0.85 0.74
N PRO A 327 -18.26 1.15 0.18
CA PRO A 327 -18.88 0.29 -0.81
C PRO A 327 -17.97 0.04 -2.03
N GLY A 328 -17.73 -1.23 -2.35
CA GLY A 328 -16.91 -1.64 -3.51
C GLY A 328 -15.40 -1.50 -3.34
N LEU A 329 -14.91 -0.94 -2.23
CA LEU A 329 -13.49 -0.69 -2.02
C LEU A 329 -12.65 -1.97 -2.07
N PHE A 330 -13.08 -3.03 -1.38
CA PHE A 330 -12.30 -4.26 -1.22
C PHE A 330 -12.20 -5.11 -2.50
N ALA A 331 -12.90 -4.72 -3.57
CA ALA A 331 -12.70 -5.27 -4.92
C ALA A 331 -11.61 -4.53 -5.71
N LEU A 332 -11.06 -3.43 -5.18
CA LEU A 332 -10.02 -2.60 -5.81
C LEU A 332 -8.61 -2.99 -5.36
N ALA A 333 -7.60 -2.57 -6.13
CA ALA A 333 -6.21 -2.93 -5.89
C ALA A 333 -5.76 -2.56 -4.47
N PRO A 334 -4.82 -3.31 -3.86
CA PRO A 334 -4.39 -3.09 -2.48
C PRO A 334 -3.97 -1.65 -2.17
N LEU A 335 -3.34 -0.95 -3.12
CA LEU A 335 -2.95 0.45 -2.93
C LEU A 335 -4.16 1.39 -2.84
N THR A 336 -5.21 1.16 -3.63
CA THR A 336 -6.45 1.95 -3.55
C THR A 336 -7.16 1.70 -2.22
N VAL A 337 -7.20 0.43 -1.76
CA VAL A 337 -7.75 0.07 -0.44
C VAL A 337 -6.96 0.75 0.69
N ALA A 338 -5.63 0.61 0.66
CA ALA A 338 -4.74 1.24 1.62
C ALA A 338 -4.96 2.75 1.64
N GLY A 339 -4.99 3.39 0.47
CA GLY A 339 -5.21 4.83 0.33
C GLY A 339 -6.54 5.31 0.91
N GLN A 340 -7.64 4.60 0.64
CA GLN A 340 -8.96 4.97 1.16
C GLN A 340 -9.05 4.80 2.67
N ILE A 341 -8.58 3.67 3.21
CA ILE A 341 -8.55 3.46 4.67
C ILE A 341 -7.69 4.53 5.31
N PHE A 342 -6.51 4.80 4.75
CA PHE A 342 -5.59 5.82 5.24
C PHE A 342 -6.21 7.22 5.24
N ASN A 343 -6.86 7.61 4.14
CA ASN A 343 -7.50 8.92 4.00
C ASN A 343 -8.59 9.15 5.06
N GLN A 344 -9.30 8.10 5.46
CA GLN A 344 -10.46 8.18 6.36
C GLN A 344 -10.11 7.93 7.82
N ALA A 345 -9.05 7.15 8.09
CA ALA A 345 -8.73 6.69 9.43
C ALA A 345 -7.45 7.31 10.02
N ALA A 346 -6.53 7.83 9.19
CA ALA A 346 -5.25 8.30 9.69
C ALA A 346 -5.38 9.65 10.43
N VAL A 347 -4.86 9.71 11.65
CA VAL A 347 -4.76 10.96 12.41
C VAL A 347 -3.46 11.70 12.06
N ARG A 348 -3.47 13.04 12.17
CA ARG A 348 -2.29 13.88 11.83
C ARG A 348 -1.30 14.08 12.98
N ARG A 349 -1.71 13.70 14.19
CA ARG A 349 -0.98 13.87 15.44
C ARG A 349 -0.10 12.67 15.77
N ASP A 350 0.05 11.76 14.81
CA ASP A 350 0.87 10.57 14.93
C ASP A 350 1.47 10.19 13.58
N ASP A 351 2.50 9.35 13.62
CA ASP A 351 2.93 8.58 12.47
C ASP A 351 1.76 7.68 12.05
N GLY A 352 1.56 7.50 10.75
CA GLY A 352 0.45 6.69 10.25
C GLY A 352 0.94 5.68 9.25
N GLY A 353 0.53 4.42 9.42
CA GLY A 353 0.92 3.35 8.54
C GLY A 353 -0.14 2.28 8.39
N VAL A 354 -0.29 1.79 7.16
CA VAL A 354 -1.24 0.73 6.79
C VAL A 354 -0.60 -0.16 5.74
N VAL A 355 -0.85 -1.46 5.81
CA VAL A 355 -0.53 -2.41 4.75
C VAL A 355 -1.72 -3.30 4.47
N VAL A 356 -1.99 -3.49 3.18
CA VAL A 356 -3.12 -4.26 2.68
C VAL A 356 -2.62 -5.41 1.84
N VAL A 357 -3.20 -6.59 2.05
CA VAL A 357 -2.99 -7.78 1.22
C VAL A 357 -4.33 -8.20 0.61
N ARG A 358 -4.34 -8.46 -0.70
CA ARG A 358 -5.51 -8.96 -1.41
C ARG A 358 -5.07 -10.05 -2.38
N VAL A 359 -5.85 -11.12 -2.43
CA VAL A 359 -5.66 -12.20 -3.42
C VAL A 359 -6.84 -12.16 -4.39
N PRO A 360 -6.61 -12.06 -5.71
CA PRO A 360 -7.66 -12.09 -6.72
C PRO A 360 -8.55 -13.34 -6.63
#